data_AF-A0A7X7PZ74-F1
#
_entry.id   AF-A0A7X7PZ74-F1
#
_cell.length_a   1.000
_cell.length_b   1.000
_cell.length_c   1.000
_cell.angle_alpha   90.00
_cell.angle_beta   90.00
_cell.angle_gamma   90.00
#
_symmetry.space_group_name_H-M   'P 1'
#
loop_
_entity.id
_entity.type
_entity.pdbx_description
1 polymer ?
#
loop_
_entity_poly.entity_id
_entity_poly.type
_entity_poly.pdbx_seq_one_letter_code
_entity_poly.pdbx_strand_id
1 'polypeptide(L)'
;QLAAGFAIDGSPGLPLFEFDSTGATGVLQVRDGALAAELAFSSDPTTPANSDNLLALIGLQRQPVALPTLGSVSLSDAVTQLVARLGMQSQQNAAAQTTAQTVRNQAEENWKSTSGVNLDEEAANLMQYQQMYQANMKVIAIANELFDSTLAIL
;
A
#
# COMPACT_ATOMS: atom_id res chain seq x y z
N GLN A 1 11.20 -20.12 29.16
CA GLN A 1 12.56 -20.65 29.39
C GLN A 1 13.35 -19.68 30.26
N LEU A 2 13.56 -18.43 29.86
CA LEU A 2 14.30 -17.48 30.70
C LEU A 2 13.63 -17.14 32.04
N ALA A 3 12.32 -16.92 32.14
CA ALA A 3 11.68 -16.59 33.43
C ALA A 3 11.64 -17.75 34.47
N ALA A 4 12.12 -18.94 34.12
CA ALA A 4 12.10 -20.13 34.97
C ALA A 4 13.49 -20.54 35.49
N GLY A 5 14.54 -19.75 35.19
CA GLY A 5 15.90 -20.01 35.65
C GLY A 5 16.29 -19.20 36.88
N PHE A 6 17.54 -19.36 37.31
CA PHE A 6 18.11 -18.73 38.49
C PHE A 6 19.24 -17.76 38.13
N ALA A 7 19.34 -16.70 38.92
CA ALA A 7 20.42 -15.72 38.91
C ALA A 7 21.72 -16.31 39.46
N ILE A 8 22.83 -15.57 39.33
CA ILE A 8 24.16 -16.04 39.78
C ILE A 8 24.26 -16.21 41.30
N ASP A 9 23.34 -15.62 42.06
CA ASP A 9 23.26 -15.72 43.52
C ASP A 9 22.34 -16.87 43.98
N GLY A 10 21.75 -17.63 43.05
CA GLY A 10 20.80 -18.71 43.34
C GLY A 10 19.37 -18.23 43.59
N SER A 11 19.08 -16.93 43.51
CA SER A 11 17.73 -16.39 43.56
C SER A 11 16.98 -16.61 42.23
N PRO A 12 15.63 -16.52 42.21
CA PRO A 12 14.87 -16.55 40.96
C PRO A 12 15.32 -15.40 40.06
N GLY A 13 15.84 -15.73 38.87
CA GLY A 13 16.40 -14.73 37.97
C GLY A 13 15.33 -14.05 37.10
N LEU A 14 15.67 -12.89 36.57
CA LEU A 14 14.85 -12.12 35.65
C LEU A 14 15.02 -12.62 34.20
N PRO A 15 13.98 -12.50 33.36
CA PRO A 15 14.09 -12.85 31.96
C PRO A 15 14.87 -11.80 31.17
N LEU A 16 15.75 -12.25 30.26
CA LEU A 16 16.46 -11.37 29.32
C LEU A 16 15.51 -10.68 28.34
N PHE A 17 14.46 -11.38 27.90
CA PHE A 17 13.48 -10.86 26.97
C PHE A 17 12.14 -10.61 27.66
N GLU A 18 11.54 -9.46 27.36
CA GLU A 18 10.18 -9.11 27.74
C GLU A 18 9.28 -9.17 26.50
N PHE A 19 8.12 -9.80 26.65
CA PHE A 19 7.13 -9.94 25.59
C PHE A 19 6.00 -8.95 25.82
N ASP A 20 5.85 -8.00 24.91
CA ASP A 20 4.76 -7.03 24.88
C ASP A 20 3.87 -7.33 23.67
N SER A 21 2.72 -7.97 23.91
CA SER A 21 1.75 -8.30 22.86
C SER A 21 1.08 -7.07 22.24
N THR A 22 1.25 -5.89 22.84
CA THR A 22 0.67 -4.62 22.40
C THR A 22 1.68 -3.67 21.77
N GLY A 23 2.97 -4.02 21.78
CA GLY A 23 4.06 -3.20 21.31
C GLY A 23 4.06 -3.02 19.78
N ALA A 24 3.85 -1.80 19.31
CA ALA A 24 3.82 -1.47 17.87
C ALA A 24 5.19 -1.55 17.17
N THR A 25 6.29 -1.42 17.92
CA THR A 25 7.67 -1.38 17.39
C THR A 25 8.45 -2.68 17.62
N GLY A 26 7.85 -3.66 18.28
CA GLY A 26 8.49 -4.94 18.57
C GLY A 26 7.81 -5.64 19.74
N VAL A 27 7.31 -6.85 19.46
CA VAL A 27 6.62 -7.69 20.46
C VAL A 27 7.57 -8.41 21.40
N LEU A 28 8.87 -8.47 21.08
CA LEU A 28 9.92 -9.05 21.91
C LEU A 28 11.04 -8.04 22.06
N GLN A 29 11.35 -7.65 23.29
CA GLN A 29 12.35 -6.64 23.60
C GLN A 29 13.35 -7.18 24.61
N VAL A 30 14.59 -6.68 24.57
CA VAL A 30 15.53 -6.93 25.66
C VAL A 30 15.09 -6.10 26.85
N ARG A 31 14.99 -6.72 28.03
CA ARG A 31 14.61 -6.05 29.27
C ARG A 31 15.57 -4.89 29.55
N ASP A 32 15.00 -3.70 29.74
CA ASP A 32 15.77 -2.52 30.09
C ASP A 32 16.35 -2.64 31.52
N GLY A 33 17.58 -2.17 31.71
CA GLY A 33 18.29 -2.23 32.99
C GLY A 33 18.69 -3.63 33.47
N ALA A 34 18.61 -4.68 32.63
CA ALA A 34 18.98 -6.03 33.04
C ALA A 34 20.48 -6.15 33.37
N LEU A 35 20.80 -6.43 34.64
CA LEU A 35 22.16 -6.78 35.07
C LEU A 35 22.42 -8.26 34.82
N ALA A 36 23.60 -8.60 34.27
CA ALA A 36 23.95 -9.99 33.98
C ALA A 36 23.88 -10.93 35.19
N ALA A 37 24.11 -10.39 36.40
CA ALA A 37 24.01 -11.14 37.66
C ALA A 37 22.58 -11.54 38.02
N GLU A 38 21.58 -10.77 37.58
CA GLU A 38 20.16 -10.95 37.91
C GLU A 38 19.43 -11.80 36.87
N LEU A 39 20.07 -12.13 35.75
CA LEU A 39 19.46 -12.88 34.66
C LEU A 39 19.36 -14.38 34.98
N ALA A 40 18.22 -14.96 34.64
CA ALA A 40 17.91 -16.36 34.86
C ALA A 40 18.60 -17.31 33.85
N PHE A 41 19.93 -17.32 33.83
CA PHE A 41 20.73 -18.14 32.91
C PHE A 41 21.04 -19.55 33.42
N SER A 42 20.97 -19.78 34.73
CA SER A 42 21.11 -21.12 35.31
C SER A 42 19.78 -21.87 35.34
N SER A 43 19.80 -23.19 35.13
CA SER A 43 18.64 -24.06 35.34
C SER A 43 18.52 -24.61 36.77
N ASP A 44 19.52 -24.39 37.62
CA ASP A 44 19.59 -24.94 38.98
C ASP A 44 20.10 -23.88 39.98
N PRO A 45 19.42 -23.69 41.13
CA PRO A 45 19.81 -22.69 42.14
C PRO A 45 21.12 -23.04 42.87
N THR A 46 21.54 -24.30 42.85
CA THR A 46 22.73 -24.81 43.56
C THR A 46 24.00 -24.79 42.72
N THR A 47 23.88 -24.52 41.42
CA THR A 47 25.02 -24.33 40.50
C THR A 47 25.06 -22.90 39.98
N PRO A 48 25.34 -21.91 40.85
CA PRO A 48 25.49 -20.52 40.42
C PRO A 48 26.61 -20.42 39.36
N ALA A 49 26.37 -19.59 38.35
CA ALA A 49 27.18 -19.44 37.11
C ALA A 49 27.04 -20.53 36.04
N ASN A 50 26.14 -21.50 36.19
CA ASN A 50 25.75 -22.36 35.08
C ASN A 50 24.93 -21.56 34.03
N SER A 51 25.18 -21.80 32.74
CA SER A 51 24.53 -21.11 31.61
C SER A 51 23.63 -22.03 30.78
N ASP A 52 23.24 -23.19 31.32
CA ASP A 52 22.43 -24.18 30.61
C ASP A 52 21.09 -23.64 30.08
N ASN A 53 20.42 -22.74 30.82
CA ASN A 53 19.16 -22.13 30.34
C ASN A 53 19.42 -21.16 29.18
N LEU A 54 20.55 -20.44 29.20
CA LEU A 54 20.98 -19.61 28.08
C LEU A 54 21.34 -20.47 26.85
N LEU A 55 22.02 -21.60 27.05
CA LEU A 55 22.32 -22.55 25.97
C LEU A 55 21.05 -23.17 25.38
N ALA A 56 20.06 -23.50 26.21
CA ALA A 56 18.76 -23.97 25.76
C ALA A 56 18.02 -22.91 24.90
N LEU A 57 18.09 -21.64 25.30
CA LEU A 57 17.55 -20.52 24.54
C LEU A 57 18.26 -20.34 23.18
N ILE A 58 19.60 -20.41 23.16
CA ILE A 58 20.37 -20.39 21.90
C ILE A 58 19.95 -21.58 21.02
N GLY A 59 19.71 -22.74 21.63
CA GLY A 59 19.20 -23.94 20.96
C GLY A 59 17.83 -23.76 20.30
N LEU A 60 16.96 -22.87 20.81
CA LEU A 60 15.66 -22.59 20.21
C LEU A 60 15.77 -22.01 18.79
N GLN A 61 16.86 -21.30 18.47
CA GLN A 61 17.08 -20.80 17.11
C GLN A 61 17.06 -21.93 16.07
N ARG A 62 17.51 -23.13 16.46
CA ARG A 62 17.62 -24.31 15.60
C ARG A 62 16.40 -25.23 15.69
N GLN A 63 15.49 -24.97 16.63
CA GLN A 63 14.27 -25.77 16.76
C GLN A 63 13.29 -25.42 15.65
N PRO A 64 12.64 -26.42 15.05
CA PRO A 64 11.62 -26.17 14.06
C PRO A 64 10.38 -25.56 14.73
N VAL A 65 9.84 -24.50 14.12
CA VAL A 65 8.60 -23.85 14.50
C VAL A 65 7.54 -24.25 13.49
N ALA A 66 6.37 -24.68 13.98
CA ALA A 66 5.22 -24.96 13.16
C ALA A 66 4.48 -23.66 12.85
N LEU A 67 4.52 -23.22 11.60
CA LEU A 67 3.80 -22.05 11.12
C LEU A 67 2.65 -22.50 10.19
N PRO A 68 1.42 -21.99 10.36
CA PRO A 68 0.27 -22.43 9.58
C PRO A 68 0.46 -22.35 8.05
N THR A 69 1.27 -21.39 7.59
CA THR A 69 1.48 -21.11 6.16
C THR A 69 2.80 -21.64 5.59
N LEU A 70 3.71 -22.10 6.44
CA LEU A 70 5.07 -22.56 6.06
C LEU A 70 5.37 -23.99 6.51
N GLY A 71 4.50 -24.62 7.31
CA GLY A 71 4.76 -25.92 7.89
C GLY A 71 5.81 -25.87 9.01
N SER A 72 6.54 -26.96 9.20
CA SER A 72 7.60 -27.06 10.20
C SER A 72 8.92 -26.59 9.59
N VAL A 73 9.41 -25.43 10.01
CA VAL A 73 10.62 -24.80 9.46
C VAL A 73 11.49 -24.26 10.59
N SER A 74 12.81 -24.16 10.40
CA SER A 74 13.66 -23.45 11.36
C SER A 74 13.26 -21.97 11.43
N LEU A 75 13.51 -21.32 12.56
CA LEU A 75 13.16 -19.90 12.73
C LEU A 75 13.83 -19.01 11.66
N SER A 76 15.10 -19.29 11.33
CA SER A 76 15.84 -18.56 10.29
C SER A 76 15.22 -18.75 8.89
N ASP A 77 14.81 -19.98 8.57
CA ASP A 77 14.16 -20.28 7.29
C ASP A 77 12.77 -19.64 7.20
N ALA A 78 12.02 -19.64 8.31
CA ALA A 78 10.72 -19.00 8.40
C ALA A 78 10.80 -17.50 8.06
N VAL A 79 11.76 -16.79 8.67
CA VAL A 79 11.96 -15.36 8.42
C VAL A 79 12.34 -15.12 6.96
N THR A 80 13.28 -15.90 6.42
CA THR A 80 13.72 -15.79 5.02
C THR A 80 12.56 -16.00 4.04
N GLN A 81 11.75 -17.05 4.26
CA GLN A 81 10.61 -17.36 3.42
C GLN A 81 9.51 -16.30 3.53
N LEU A 82 9.27 -15.76 4.72
CA LEU A 82 8.26 -14.71 4.93
C LEU A 82 8.66 -13.40 4.22
N VAL A 83 9.93 -12.99 4.34
CA VAL A 83 10.47 -11.83 3.63
C VAL A 83 10.43 -12.04 2.12
N ALA A 84 10.80 -13.22 1.63
CA ALA A 84 10.75 -13.55 0.20
C ALA A 84 9.30 -13.49 -0.34
N ARG A 85 8.33 -14.07 0.38
CA ARG A 85 6.91 -13.99 0.03
C ARG A 85 6.40 -12.56 0.00
N LEU A 86 6.76 -11.75 1.00
CA LEU A 86 6.40 -10.33 1.05
C LEU A 86 6.98 -9.58 -0.17
N GLY A 87 8.25 -9.82 -0.50
CA GLY A 87 8.89 -9.23 -1.68
C GLY A 87 8.19 -9.62 -2.98
N MET A 88 7.87 -10.89 -3.17
CA MET A 88 7.11 -11.37 -4.33
C MET A 88 5.72 -10.72 -4.41
N GLN A 89 4.98 -10.66 -3.31
CA GLN A 89 3.65 -10.05 -3.28
C GLN A 89 3.72 -8.56 -3.58
N SER A 90 4.72 -7.85 -3.04
CA SER A 90 4.95 -6.44 -3.32
C SER A 90 5.23 -6.20 -4.81
N GLN A 91 6.07 -7.04 -5.43
CA GLN A 91 6.38 -6.94 -6.85
C GLN A 91 5.14 -7.21 -7.72
N GLN A 92 4.35 -8.23 -7.38
CA GLN A 92 3.10 -8.54 -8.07
C GLN A 92 2.10 -7.39 -7.98
N ASN A 93 1.95 -6.79 -6.79
CA ASN A 93 1.05 -5.65 -6.60
C ASN A 93 1.49 -4.43 -7.41
N ALA A 94 2.79 -4.14 -7.47
CA ALA A 94 3.33 -3.04 -8.29
C ALA A 94 3.08 -3.26 -9.80
N ALA A 95 3.25 -4.49 -10.28
CA ALA A 95 2.96 -4.86 -11.67
C ALA A 95 1.45 -4.75 -12.00
N ALA A 96 0.60 -5.20 -11.08
CA ALA A 96 -0.85 -5.08 -11.21
C ALA A 96 -1.30 -3.62 -11.22
N GLN A 97 -0.73 -2.77 -10.35
CA GLN A 97 -0.98 -1.34 -10.31
C GLN A 97 -0.61 -0.67 -11.64
N THR A 98 0.57 -0.99 -12.19
CA THR A 98 1.02 -0.44 -13.47
C THR A 98 0.06 -0.84 -14.60
N THR A 99 -0.33 -2.11 -14.66
CA THR A 99 -1.31 -2.61 -15.63
C THR A 99 -2.65 -1.87 -15.51
N ALA A 100 -3.17 -1.74 -14.28
CA ALA A 100 -4.43 -1.05 -14.03
C ALA A 100 -4.37 0.43 -14.44
N GLN A 101 -3.24 1.11 -14.22
CA GLN A 101 -3.04 2.49 -14.65
C GLN A 101 -3.05 2.61 -16.17
N THR A 102 -2.38 1.70 -16.89
CA THR A 102 -2.40 1.67 -18.35
C THR A 102 -3.82 1.46 -18.89
N VAL A 103 -4.56 0.49 -18.33
CA VAL A 103 -5.95 0.23 -18.74
C VAL A 103 -6.84 1.44 -18.47
N ARG A 104 -6.69 2.09 -17.31
CA ARG A 104 -7.40 3.33 -16.99
C ARG A 104 -7.11 4.42 -18.02
N ASN A 105 -5.84 4.67 -18.33
CA ASN A 105 -5.45 5.70 -19.29
C ASN A 105 -6.07 5.43 -20.67
N GLN A 106 -6.02 4.17 -21.13
CA GLN A 106 -6.65 3.78 -22.40
C GLN A 106 -8.16 3.99 -22.39
N ALA A 107 -8.84 3.67 -21.28
CA ALA A 107 -10.27 3.90 -21.14
C ALA A 107 -10.61 5.41 -21.17
N GLU A 108 -9.80 6.25 -20.51
CA GLU A 108 -9.96 7.71 -20.55
C GLU A 108 -9.73 8.27 -21.96
N GLU A 109 -8.74 7.78 -22.69
CA GLU A 109 -8.48 8.16 -24.08
C GLU A 109 -9.62 7.74 -25.01
N ASN A 110 -10.13 6.51 -24.88
CA ASN A 110 -11.26 6.02 -25.66
C ASN A 110 -12.53 6.84 -25.39
N TRP A 111 -12.75 7.20 -24.12
CA TRP A 111 -13.86 8.06 -23.73
C TRP A 111 -13.71 9.46 -24.35
N LYS A 112 -12.52 10.08 -24.27
CA LYS A 112 -12.24 11.36 -24.92
C LYS A 112 -12.39 11.30 -26.44
N SER A 113 -12.04 10.19 -27.07
CA SER A 113 -12.18 10.04 -28.53
C SER A 113 -13.64 9.94 -29.00
N THR A 114 -14.54 9.41 -28.16
CA THR A 114 -15.95 9.21 -28.51
C THR A 114 -16.83 10.35 -28.02
N SER A 115 -16.55 10.86 -26.82
CA SER A 115 -17.35 11.89 -26.14
C SER A 115 -16.68 13.26 -26.15
N GLY A 116 -15.45 13.37 -26.66
CA GLY A 116 -14.78 14.65 -26.86
C GLY A 116 -15.39 15.39 -28.03
N VAL A 117 -15.66 16.67 -27.81
CA VAL A 117 -16.04 17.61 -28.86
C VAL A 117 -14.78 18.32 -29.34
N ASN A 118 -14.61 18.40 -30.66
CA ASN A 118 -13.53 19.18 -31.24
C ASN A 118 -13.96 20.66 -31.23
N LEU A 119 -13.36 21.44 -30.33
CA LEU A 119 -13.69 22.86 -30.16
C LEU A 119 -13.49 23.67 -31.45
N ASP A 120 -12.58 23.25 -32.33
CA ASP A 120 -12.36 23.92 -33.61
C ASP A 120 -13.50 23.60 -34.60
N GLU A 121 -14.02 22.38 -34.60
CA GLU A 121 -15.21 22.03 -35.40
C GLU A 121 -16.48 22.69 -34.85
N GLU A 122 -16.64 22.74 -33.51
CA GLU A 122 -17.73 23.49 -32.90
C GLU A 122 -17.65 24.98 -33.23
N ALA A 123 -16.46 25.58 -33.21
CA ALA A 123 -16.24 26.98 -33.58
C ALA A 123 -16.52 27.23 -35.08
N ALA A 124 -16.10 26.33 -35.97
CA ALA A 124 -16.39 26.42 -37.40
C ALA A 124 -17.90 26.31 -37.67
N ASN A 125 -18.58 25.35 -37.04
CA ASN A 125 -20.03 25.22 -37.11
C ASN A 125 -20.73 26.47 -36.56
N LEU A 126 -20.25 27.02 -35.44
CA LEU A 126 -20.78 28.25 -34.86
C LEU A 126 -20.62 29.44 -35.81
N MET A 127 -19.44 29.59 -36.43
CA MET A 127 -19.20 30.63 -37.44
C MET A 127 -20.11 30.46 -38.65
N GLN A 128 -20.33 29.23 -39.10
CA GLN A 128 -21.23 28.94 -40.21
C GLN A 128 -22.68 29.29 -39.86
N TYR A 129 -23.14 28.93 -38.65
CA TYR A 129 -24.46 29.35 -38.16
C TYR A 129 -24.60 30.87 -38.09
N GLN A 130 -23.57 31.58 -37.62
CA GLN A 130 -23.56 33.05 -37.62
C GLN A 130 -23.64 33.63 -39.03
N GLN A 131 -22.91 33.05 -39.99
CA GLN A 131 -22.93 33.50 -41.38
C GLN A 131 -24.29 33.24 -42.04
N MET A 132 -24.90 32.07 -41.81
CA MET A 132 -26.26 31.79 -42.28
C MET A 132 -27.29 32.72 -41.65
N TYR A 133 -27.15 33.04 -40.36
CA TYR A 133 -28.01 34.00 -39.69
C TYR A 133 -27.91 35.40 -40.33
N GLN A 134 -26.71 35.89 -40.60
CA GLN A 134 -26.50 37.16 -41.31
C GLN A 134 -27.07 37.14 -42.74
N ALA A 135 -26.93 36.02 -43.46
CA ALA A 135 -27.53 35.86 -44.79
C ALA A 135 -29.06 35.91 -44.73
N ASN A 136 -29.68 35.21 -43.76
CA ASN A 136 -31.12 35.25 -43.54
C ASN A 136 -31.62 36.66 -43.20
N MET A 137 -30.88 37.41 -42.37
CA MET A 137 -31.20 38.82 -42.07
C MET A 137 -31.19 39.70 -43.33
N LYS A 138 -30.23 39.49 -44.25
CA LYS A 138 -30.21 40.20 -45.54
C LYS A 138 -31.40 39.83 -46.43
N VAL A 139 -31.78 38.54 -46.49
CA VAL A 139 -32.97 38.10 -47.24
C VAL A 139 -34.23 38.76 -46.70
N ILE A 140 -34.39 38.84 -45.38
CA ILE A 140 -35.52 39.51 -44.74
C ILE A 140 -35.53 41.01 -45.08
N ALA A 141 -34.37 41.68 -45.03
CA ALA A 141 -34.26 43.09 -45.38
C ALA A 141 -34.69 43.35 -46.83
N ILE A 142 -34.22 42.53 -47.78
CA ILE A 142 -34.61 42.62 -49.19
C ILE A 142 -36.09 42.34 -49.37
N ALA A 143 -36.65 41.36 -48.66
CA ALA A 143 -38.07 41.05 -48.72
C ALA A 143 -38.94 42.23 -48.23
N ASN A 144 -38.54 42.90 -47.14
CA ASN A 144 -39.20 44.11 -46.66
C ASN A 144 -39.10 45.25 -47.68
N GLU A 145 -37.93 45.46 -48.28
CA GLU A 145 -37.73 46.49 -49.30
C GLU A 145 -38.59 46.26 -50.55
N LEU A 146 -38.72 45.00 -50.99
CA LEU A 146 -39.64 44.62 -52.06
C LEU A 146 -41.10 44.85 -51.66
N PHE A 147 -41.48 44.50 -50.43
CA PHE A 147 -42.84 44.70 -49.93
C PHE A 147 -43.22 46.18 -49.89
N ASP A 148 -42.37 47.03 -49.31
CA ASP A 148 -42.58 48.48 -49.24
C ASP A 148 -42.66 49.11 -50.65
N SER A 149 -41.81 48.66 -51.58
CA SER A 149 -41.84 49.10 -52.99
C SER A 149 -43.16 48.73 -53.69
N THR A 150 -43.69 47.52 -53.46
CA THR A 150 -44.99 47.12 -54.03
C THR A 150 -46.16 47.92 -53.46
N LEU A 151 -46.11 48.27 -52.17
CA LEU A 151 -47.12 49.13 -51.52
C LEU A 151 -47.08 50.57 -52.03
N ALA A 152 -45.90 51.10 -52.36
CA ALA A 152 -45.75 52.46 -52.86
C ALA A 152 -46.21 52.65 -54.33
N ILE A 153 -46.34 51.56 -55.09
CA ILE A 153 -46.84 51.58 -56.49
C ILE A 153 -48.38 51.46 -56.54
N LEU A 154 -49.01 50.97 -55.47
CA LEU A 154 -50.48 50.94 -55.28
C LEU A 154 -51.02 52.31 -54.81
#